data_AF-A0A3D2VEH8-F1
#
_entry.id   AF-A0A3D2VEH8-F1
#
_cell.length_a   1.000
_cell.length_b   1.000
_cell.length_c   1.000
_cell.angle_alpha   90.00
_cell.angle_beta   90.00
_cell.angle_gamma   90.00
#
_symmetry.space_group_name_H-M   'P 1'
#
loop_
_entity.id
_entity.type
_entity.pdbx_description
1 polymer ?
#
loop_
_entity_poly.entity_id
_entity_poly.type
_entity_poly.pdbx_seq_one_letter_code
_entity_poly.pdbx_strand_id
1 'polypeptide(L)'
;GWWFWDPVENASFMPWLVGTALIHSLAATEKRGVFKAWTVLLAVFAFSLSLLGTFLVRSGVLTSVHAFATDPTRGLFILIFLAVVIGGSLVLYAWRAPAVRSSGGFNLVSREAGLLLNNVLLVVAAATVLLGTLYPLVIDALGLGKISVGPPYFDAVFIPLTAPLAVLVGVGSMLRWKKDRLGRVIRPLGLPLALAVVIGLLWPVSFDGFRWTAVLGGILGLWTIFAALTGLWERTRPGQRWRSLSQTPRVVFGMSLAHIGLGVFVIGITFTSTYSIEKDLRMAPGDTYAIGDYTFRFDGIDQQRGPNYLSDTGTVTVLRDNLPEAVLNPEKRVYLVQQMPMTEAAIDAGLTRDLYVALGEPLNERGSWAVRVYLKPYVRWIWLGALIMVFGGLLSASDRRYRKLAREGVARPVANSSHATS
;
A
#
# COMPACT_ATOMS: atom_id res chain seq x y z
N GLY A 1 4.00 1.71 -14.37
CA GLY A 1 2.73 1.39 -13.68
C GLY A 1 2.86 1.70 -12.20
N TRP A 2 1.87 1.34 -11.37
CA TRP A 2 1.99 1.46 -9.91
C TRP A 2 2.07 0.09 -9.20
N TRP A 3 1.45 -0.94 -9.78
CA TRP A 3 1.47 -2.32 -9.29
C TRP A 3 1.10 -3.30 -10.40
N PHE A 4 1.72 -4.47 -10.45
CA PHE A 4 1.50 -5.51 -11.46
C PHE A 4 1.15 -6.88 -10.86
N TRP A 5 1.08 -7.00 -9.52
CA TRP A 5 0.87 -8.28 -8.83
C TRP A 5 1.93 -9.33 -9.17
N ASP A 6 3.14 -8.89 -9.51
CA ASP A 6 4.23 -9.81 -9.80
C ASP A 6 4.75 -10.46 -8.49
N PRO A 7 5.39 -11.64 -8.56
CA PRO A 7 5.80 -12.36 -7.36
C PRO A 7 6.76 -11.57 -6.43
N VAL A 8 7.59 -10.68 -7.00
CA VAL A 8 8.53 -9.84 -6.23
C VAL A 8 7.79 -8.73 -5.49
N GLU A 9 6.88 -8.04 -6.17
CA GLU A 9 5.95 -7.09 -5.56
C GLU A 9 5.14 -7.75 -4.44
N ASN A 10 4.52 -8.91 -4.69
CA ASN A 10 3.74 -9.65 -3.71
C ASN A 10 4.55 -10.05 -2.48
N ALA A 11 5.77 -10.56 -2.71
CA ALA A 11 6.73 -10.88 -1.65
C ALA A 11 7.04 -9.69 -0.75
N SER A 12 7.19 -8.50 -1.33
CA SER A 12 7.42 -7.27 -0.55
C SER A 12 6.18 -6.79 0.19
N PHE A 13 4.97 -7.09 -0.30
CA PHE A 13 3.70 -6.58 0.24
C PHE A 13 3.20 -7.33 1.47
N MET A 14 3.32 -8.65 1.51
CA MET A 14 2.80 -9.48 2.61
C MET A 14 3.32 -9.08 4.00
N PRO A 15 4.63 -8.77 4.19
CA PRO A 15 5.14 -8.26 5.47
C PRO A 15 4.45 -6.97 5.93
N TRP A 16 4.06 -6.08 5.02
CA TRP A 16 3.37 -4.84 5.36
C TRP A 16 1.94 -5.08 5.85
N LEU A 17 1.21 -6.05 5.28
CA LEU A 17 -0.12 -6.42 5.75
C LEU A 17 -0.07 -6.98 7.18
N VAL A 18 0.83 -7.93 7.44
CA VAL A 18 1.01 -8.53 8.78
C VAL A 18 1.60 -7.52 9.75
N GLY A 19 2.53 -6.67 9.31
CA GLY A 19 3.09 -5.57 10.10
C GLY A 19 2.05 -4.53 10.50
N THR A 20 1.09 -4.23 9.63
CA THR A 20 -0.04 -3.36 9.96
C THR A 20 -0.93 -4.00 11.02
N ALA A 21 -1.24 -5.29 10.91
CA ALA A 21 -1.95 -6.03 11.94
C ALA A 21 -1.17 -6.03 13.27
N LEU A 22 0.15 -6.15 13.21
CA LEU A 22 1.04 -6.13 14.38
C LEU A 22 0.95 -4.79 15.11
N ILE A 23 1.04 -3.66 14.41
CA ILE A 23 0.94 -2.32 15.03
C ILE A 23 -0.40 -2.13 15.75
N HIS A 24 -1.50 -2.60 15.15
CA HIS A 24 -2.82 -2.56 15.75
C HIS A 24 -2.95 -3.49 16.96
N SER A 25 -2.37 -4.70 16.88
CA SER A 25 -2.31 -5.66 17.99
C SER A 25 -1.48 -5.14 19.16
N LEU A 26 -0.36 -4.47 18.88
CA LEU A 26 0.48 -3.81 19.88
C LEU A 26 -0.30 -2.73 20.63
N ALA A 27 -1.08 -1.90 19.93
CA ALA A 27 -1.90 -0.88 20.56
C ALA A 27 -2.93 -1.48 21.55
N ALA A 28 -3.56 -2.61 21.19
CA ALA A 28 -4.47 -3.34 22.09
C ALA A 28 -3.73 -3.98 23.26
N THR A 29 -2.58 -4.59 23.01
CA THR A 29 -1.74 -5.23 24.02
C THR A 29 -1.24 -4.22 25.05
N GLU A 30 -0.71 -3.09 24.59
CA GLU A 30 -0.18 -2.03 25.45
C GLU A 30 -1.30 -1.38 26.28
N LYS A 31 -2.46 -1.15 25.68
CA LYS A 31 -3.56 -0.44 26.37
C LYS A 31 -4.34 -1.34 27.33
N ARG A 32 -4.47 -2.64 27.02
CA ARG A 32 -5.43 -3.54 27.67
C ARG A 32 -4.88 -4.89 28.11
N GLY A 33 -3.67 -5.25 27.71
CA GLY A 33 -3.08 -6.56 28.03
C GLY A 33 -3.74 -7.75 27.32
N VAL A 34 -4.59 -7.49 26.31
CA VAL A 34 -5.20 -8.51 25.45
C VAL A 34 -4.27 -8.83 24.27
N PHE A 35 -4.48 -9.96 23.59
CA PHE A 35 -3.76 -10.34 22.36
C PHE A 35 -2.23 -10.47 22.49
N LYS A 36 -1.69 -10.72 23.68
CA LYS A 36 -0.22 -10.84 23.87
C LYS A 36 0.37 -11.94 22.98
N ALA A 37 -0.20 -13.15 23.04
CA ALA A 37 0.26 -14.28 22.23
C ALA A 37 0.08 -14.05 20.73
N TRP A 38 -1.02 -13.40 20.33
CA TRP A 38 -1.28 -13.03 18.94
C TRP A 38 -0.28 -12.00 18.42
N THR A 39 0.07 -11.01 19.24
CA THR A 39 1.05 -9.96 18.90
C THR A 39 2.44 -10.55 18.67
N VAL A 40 2.88 -11.48 19.52
CA VAL A 40 4.15 -12.18 19.32
C VAL A 40 4.12 -12.99 18.02
N LEU A 41 3.03 -13.71 17.76
CA LEU A 41 2.87 -14.49 16.53
C LEU A 41 2.91 -13.61 15.28
N LEU A 42 2.22 -12.46 15.27
CA LEU A 42 2.28 -11.50 14.18
C LEU A 42 3.68 -10.94 13.95
N ALA A 43 4.47 -10.73 15.02
CA ALA A 43 5.85 -10.30 14.89
C ALA A 43 6.73 -11.38 14.24
N VAL A 44 6.55 -12.64 14.65
CA VAL A 44 7.21 -13.79 14.02
C VAL A 44 6.82 -13.88 12.54
N PHE A 45 5.53 -13.78 12.20
CA PHE A 45 5.07 -13.83 10.81
C PHE A 45 5.56 -12.66 9.95
N ALA A 46 5.51 -11.42 10.46
CA ALA A 46 6.00 -10.27 9.71
C ALA A 46 7.49 -10.42 9.35
N PHE A 47 8.31 -10.84 10.31
CA PHE A 47 9.73 -11.11 10.07
C PHE A 47 9.94 -12.31 9.12
N SER A 48 9.22 -13.41 9.35
CA SER A 48 9.27 -14.62 8.52
C SER A 48 8.92 -14.34 7.06
N LEU A 49 7.89 -13.54 6.80
CA LEU A 49 7.48 -13.15 5.45
C LEU A 49 8.53 -12.26 4.78
N SER A 50 9.23 -11.41 5.53
CA SER A 50 10.34 -10.60 4.97
C SER A 50 11.53 -11.46 4.53
N LEU A 51 11.84 -12.52 5.29
CA LEU A 51 12.86 -13.50 4.93
C LEU A 51 12.42 -14.37 3.75
N LEU A 52 11.15 -14.79 3.74
CA LEU A 52 10.58 -15.52 2.60
C LEU A 52 10.66 -14.67 1.32
N GLY A 53 10.38 -13.37 1.39
CA GLY A 53 10.52 -12.50 0.23
C GLY A 53 11.96 -12.46 -0.29
N THR A 54 12.95 -12.44 0.60
CA THR A 54 14.37 -12.53 0.20
C THR A 54 14.66 -13.86 -0.52
N PHE A 55 14.13 -14.98 -0.03
CA PHE A 55 14.24 -16.27 -0.69
C PHE A 55 13.62 -16.25 -2.09
N LEU A 56 12.38 -15.77 -2.23
CA LEU A 56 11.65 -15.76 -3.49
C LEU A 56 12.35 -14.95 -4.59
N VAL A 57 12.96 -13.82 -4.23
CA VAL A 57 13.63 -12.91 -5.20
C VAL A 57 15.03 -13.38 -5.59
N ARG A 58 15.72 -14.14 -4.71
CA ARG A 58 17.15 -14.51 -4.89
C ARG A 58 17.40 -15.96 -5.27
N SER A 59 16.44 -16.85 -5.01
CA SER A 59 16.60 -18.30 -5.26
C SER A 59 16.53 -18.69 -6.73
N GLY A 60 15.99 -17.82 -7.60
CA GLY A 60 15.71 -18.15 -9.01
C GLY A 60 14.52 -19.10 -9.20
N VAL A 61 13.77 -19.37 -8.13
CA VAL A 61 12.62 -20.28 -8.13
C VAL A 61 11.40 -19.66 -8.83
N LEU A 62 11.33 -18.33 -8.89
CA LEU A 62 10.26 -17.60 -9.59
C LEU A 62 10.85 -16.80 -10.75
N THR A 63 10.15 -16.81 -11.88
CA THR A 63 10.41 -15.90 -12.99
C THR A 63 9.73 -14.55 -12.71
N SER A 64 10.51 -13.48 -12.56
CA SER A 64 10.00 -12.11 -12.47
C SER A 64 10.94 -11.14 -13.17
N VAL A 65 10.36 -10.09 -13.77
CA VAL A 65 11.09 -8.95 -14.35
C VAL A 65 11.84 -8.14 -13.30
N HIS A 66 11.45 -8.25 -12.03
CA HIS A 66 12.07 -7.57 -10.89
C HIS A 66 13.06 -8.47 -10.12
N ALA A 67 13.31 -9.70 -10.58
CA ALA A 67 14.23 -10.62 -9.91
C ALA A 67 15.70 -10.21 -10.13
N PHE A 68 16.52 -10.28 -9.07
CA PHE A 68 17.93 -9.87 -9.11
C PHE A 68 18.86 -11.08 -8.90
N ALA A 69 19.75 -11.33 -9.88
CA ALA A 69 20.85 -12.29 -9.80
C ALA A 69 20.46 -13.66 -9.22
N THR A 70 20.01 -14.56 -10.07
CA THR A 70 19.59 -15.92 -9.72
C THR A 70 20.80 -16.83 -9.51
N ASP A 71 20.99 -17.30 -8.28
CA ASP A 71 22.03 -18.28 -7.94
C ASP A 71 21.40 -19.39 -7.06
N PRO A 72 21.20 -20.61 -7.61
CA PRO A 72 20.59 -21.72 -6.88
C PRO A 72 21.31 -22.07 -5.57
N THR A 73 22.63 -21.87 -5.51
CA THR A 73 23.42 -22.16 -4.30
C THR A 73 23.08 -21.20 -3.16
N ARG A 74 22.89 -19.92 -3.47
CA ARG A 74 22.40 -18.91 -2.51
C ARG A 74 20.96 -19.19 -2.09
N GLY A 75 20.13 -19.66 -3.02
CA GLY A 75 18.76 -20.09 -2.75
C GLY A 75 18.69 -21.16 -1.65
N LEU A 76 19.54 -22.19 -1.73
CA LEU A 76 19.60 -23.26 -0.73
C LEU A 76 20.05 -22.73 0.64
N PHE A 77 21.08 -21.88 0.69
CA PHE A 77 21.51 -21.27 1.95
C PHE A 77 20.39 -20.46 2.62
N ILE A 78 19.68 -19.63 1.84
CA ILE A 78 18.56 -18.84 2.36
C ILE A 78 17.42 -19.76 2.81
N LEU A 79 17.15 -20.87 2.10
CA LEU A 79 16.12 -21.83 2.49
C LEU A 79 16.43 -22.50 3.83
N ILE A 80 17.67 -22.94 4.05
CA ILE A 80 18.11 -23.51 5.34
C ILE A 80 17.99 -22.46 6.44
N PHE A 81 18.45 -21.23 6.19
CA PHE A 81 18.32 -20.13 7.14
C PHE A 81 16.85 -19.84 7.49
N LEU A 82 15.97 -19.82 6.49
CA LEU A 82 14.53 -19.64 6.66
C LEU A 82 13.93 -20.77 7.52
N ALA A 83 14.29 -22.03 7.25
CA ALA A 83 13.83 -23.18 8.02
C ALA A 83 14.24 -23.08 9.50
N VAL A 84 15.50 -22.70 9.77
CA VAL A 84 16.02 -22.52 11.13
C VAL A 84 15.31 -21.37 11.85
N VAL A 85 15.19 -20.21 11.20
CA VAL A 85 14.62 -19.01 11.82
C VAL A 85 13.10 -19.13 12.02
N ILE A 86 12.35 -19.53 10.99
CA ILE A 86 10.91 -19.72 11.08
C ILE A 86 10.59 -20.90 12.00
N GLY A 87 11.21 -22.06 11.77
CA GLY A 87 10.99 -23.26 12.58
C GLY A 87 11.37 -23.03 14.03
N GLY A 88 12.55 -22.48 14.29
CA GLY A 88 13.03 -22.17 15.65
C GLY A 88 12.16 -21.14 16.37
N SER A 89 11.73 -20.07 15.70
CA SER A 89 10.85 -19.06 16.31
C SER A 89 9.45 -19.58 16.60
N LEU A 90 8.87 -20.41 15.73
CA LEU A 90 7.56 -21.04 15.96
C LEU A 90 7.62 -22.12 17.04
N VAL A 91 8.69 -22.92 17.10
CA VAL A 91 8.91 -23.89 18.19
C VAL A 91 9.07 -23.18 19.52
N LEU A 92 9.87 -22.10 19.57
CA LEU A 92 10.04 -21.29 20.77
C LEU A 92 8.71 -20.65 21.19
N TYR A 93 7.94 -20.13 20.23
CA TYR A 93 6.61 -19.60 20.47
C TYR A 93 5.70 -20.66 21.09
N ALA A 94 5.60 -21.85 20.49
CA ALA A 94 4.77 -22.94 20.99
C ALA A 94 5.18 -23.37 22.40
N TRP A 95 6.49 -23.47 22.66
CA TRP A 95 7.02 -23.82 23.98
C TRP A 95 6.72 -22.75 25.04
N ARG A 96 6.81 -21.46 24.69
CA ARG A 96 6.56 -20.35 25.62
C ARG A 96 5.10 -19.90 25.67
N ALA A 97 4.24 -20.35 24.76
CA ALA A 97 2.85 -19.93 24.66
C ALA A 97 2.07 -20.01 26.00
N PRO A 98 2.21 -21.06 26.83
CA PRO A 98 1.50 -21.13 28.12
C PRO A 98 1.88 -20.02 29.11
N ALA A 99 3.09 -19.45 28.99
CA ALA A 99 3.55 -18.34 29.82
C ALA A 99 2.98 -16.98 29.38
N VAL A 100 2.52 -16.87 28.13
CA VAL A 100 2.01 -15.61 27.54
C VAL A 100 0.50 -15.49 27.77
N ARG A 101 0.11 -15.28 29.03
CA ARG A 101 -1.31 -15.12 29.39
C ARG A 101 -1.83 -13.72 29.03
N SER A 102 -2.87 -13.69 28.20
CA SER A 102 -3.65 -12.47 27.97
C SER A 102 -4.55 -12.19 29.18
N SER A 103 -4.70 -10.92 29.54
CA SER A 103 -5.53 -10.50 30.68
C SER A 103 -6.76 -9.74 30.19
N GLY A 104 -7.95 -10.18 30.62
CA GLY A 104 -9.21 -9.46 30.43
C GLY A 104 -10.02 -9.89 29.19
N GLY A 105 -11.34 -9.80 29.33
CA GLY A 105 -12.32 -9.99 28.25
C GLY A 105 -12.79 -8.66 27.65
N PHE A 106 -13.52 -8.76 26.54
CA PHE A 106 -14.16 -7.63 25.84
C PHE A 106 -15.48 -8.08 25.22
N ASN A 107 -16.40 -7.13 25.00
CA ASN A 107 -17.67 -7.40 24.31
C ASN A 107 -17.50 -7.34 22.79
N LEU A 108 -18.41 -7.96 22.04
CA LEU A 108 -18.44 -7.90 20.57
C LEU A 108 -18.48 -6.46 20.03
N VAL A 109 -19.20 -5.57 20.72
CA VAL A 109 -19.18 -4.13 20.41
C VAL A 109 -18.14 -3.46 21.28
N SER A 110 -16.88 -3.50 20.85
CA SER A 110 -15.75 -2.86 21.50
C SER A 110 -14.60 -2.60 20.52
N ARG A 111 -13.69 -1.71 20.89
CA ARG A 111 -12.48 -1.45 20.11
C ARG A 111 -11.62 -2.69 19.96
N GLU A 112 -11.54 -3.54 20.97
CA GLU A 112 -10.81 -4.81 20.93
C GLU A 112 -11.35 -5.75 19.86
N ALA A 113 -12.67 -5.91 19.77
CA ALA A 113 -13.31 -6.72 18.75
C ALA A 113 -13.06 -6.17 17.34
N GLY A 114 -13.13 -4.85 17.16
CA GLY A 114 -12.80 -4.20 15.89
C GLY A 114 -11.34 -4.40 15.48
N LEU A 115 -10.40 -4.27 16.43
CA LEU A 115 -8.98 -4.52 16.17
C LEU A 115 -8.69 -6.00 15.87
N LEU A 116 -9.40 -6.93 16.52
CA LEU A 116 -9.30 -8.35 16.21
C LEU A 116 -9.76 -8.65 14.78
N LEU A 117 -10.95 -8.15 14.40
CA LEU A 117 -11.48 -8.32 13.04
C LEU A 117 -10.54 -7.73 11.99
N ASN A 118 -9.99 -6.54 12.25
CA ASN A 118 -8.97 -5.91 11.41
C ASN A 118 -7.76 -6.84 11.21
N ASN A 119 -7.24 -7.38 12.31
CA ASN A 119 -6.06 -8.24 12.26
C ASN A 119 -6.34 -9.54 11.52
N VAL A 120 -7.50 -10.15 11.72
CA VAL A 120 -7.92 -11.36 10.99
C VAL A 120 -8.00 -11.07 9.50
N LEU A 121 -8.67 -10.00 9.09
CA LEU A 121 -8.80 -9.63 7.67
C LEU A 121 -7.43 -9.36 7.02
N LEU A 122 -6.53 -8.65 7.70
CA LEU A 122 -5.17 -8.39 7.20
C LEU A 122 -4.33 -9.67 7.07
N VAL A 123 -4.40 -10.57 8.05
CA VAL A 123 -3.69 -11.86 8.02
C VAL A 123 -4.25 -12.76 6.92
N VAL A 124 -5.57 -12.81 6.76
CA VAL A 124 -6.21 -13.57 5.67
C VAL A 124 -5.82 -12.99 4.32
N ALA A 125 -5.80 -11.66 4.16
CA ALA A 125 -5.34 -11.02 2.93
C ALA A 125 -3.87 -11.35 2.60
N ALA A 126 -2.99 -11.33 3.61
CA ALA A 126 -1.61 -11.76 3.44
C ALA A 126 -1.51 -13.24 3.05
N ALA A 127 -2.30 -14.11 3.69
CA ALA A 127 -2.33 -15.54 3.38
C ALA A 127 -2.84 -15.81 1.96
N THR A 128 -3.85 -15.08 1.47
CA THR A 128 -4.34 -15.25 0.10
C THR A 128 -3.31 -14.80 -0.94
N VAL A 129 -2.57 -13.72 -0.68
CA VAL A 129 -1.48 -13.28 -1.55
C VAL A 129 -0.34 -14.31 -1.53
N LEU A 130 -0.01 -14.85 -0.34
CA LEU A 130 0.99 -15.91 -0.18
C LEU A 130 0.61 -17.15 -0.98
N LEU A 131 -0.63 -17.61 -0.85
CA LEU A 131 -1.14 -18.77 -1.57
C LEU A 131 -1.08 -18.54 -3.07
N GLY A 132 -1.58 -17.41 -3.59
CA GLY A 132 -1.49 -17.10 -5.02
C GLY A 132 -0.05 -17.03 -5.54
N THR A 133 0.88 -16.54 -4.72
CA THR A 133 2.30 -16.40 -5.10
C THR A 133 3.03 -17.75 -5.08
N LEU A 134 2.74 -18.62 -4.10
CA LEU A 134 3.40 -19.92 -3.98
C LEU A 134 2.71 -21.04 -4.79
N TYR A 135 1.46 -20.85 -5.20
CA TYR A 135 0.70 -21.88 -5.92
C TYR A 135 1.37 -22.35 -7.22
N PRO A 136 1.86 -21.46 -8.11
CA PRO A 136 2.65 -21.88 -9.27
C PRO A 136 3.86 -22.76 -8.92
N LEU A 137 4.56 -22.44 -7.83
CA LEU A 137 5.73 -23.19 -7.38
C LEU A 137 5.35 -24.60 -6.91
N VAL A 138 4.22 -24.74 -6.21
CA VAL A 138 3.73 -26.05 -5.78
C VAL A 138 3.37 -26.93 -6.98
N ILE A 139 2.69 -26.36 -7.99
CA ILE A 139 2.30 -27.09 -9.21
C ILE A 139 3.54 -27.53 -10.01
N ASP A 140 4.54 -26.67 -10.14
CA ASP A 140 5.81 -27.00 -10.81
C ASP A 140 6.57 -28.10 -10.05
N ALA A 141 6.64 -28.01 -8.72
CA ALA A 141 7.28 -29.02 -7.86
C ALA A 141 6.60 -30.40 -7.90
N LEU A 142 5.28 -30.44 -8.16
CA LEU A 142 4.53 -31.67 -8.34
C LEU A 142 4.63 -32.25 -9.76
N GLY A 143 5.32 -31.58 -10.68
CA GLY A 143 5.44 -32.00 -12.08
C GLY A 143 4.15 -31.85 -12.88
N LEU A 144 3.21 -31.01 -12.42
CA LEU A 144 1.90 -30.79 -13.04
C LEU A 144 1.91 -29.71 -14.13
N GLY A 145 3.09 -29.20 -14.49
CA GLY A 145 3.31 -28.17 -15.49
C GLY A 145 3.58 -26.79 -14.89
N LYS A 146 3.72 -25.77 -15.74
CA LYS A 146 3.95 -24.38 -15.33
C LYS A 146 2.70 -23.55 -15.56
N ILE A 147 2.24 -22.91 -14.50
CA ILE A 147 1.12 -21.97 -14.52
C ILE A 147 1.59 -20.60 -14.05
N SER A 148 0.87 -19.54 -14.40
CA SER A 148 1.09 -18.21 -13.86
C SER A 148 -0.20 -17.68 -13.27
N VAL A 149 -0.10 -17.03 -12.11
CA VAL A 149 -1.20 -16.39 -11.41
C VAL A 149 -1.00 -14.88 -11.53
N GLY A 150 -1.90 -14.21 -12.24
CA GLY A 150 -1.81 -12.78 -12.51
C GLY A 150 -2.89 -11.96 -11.79
N PRO A 151 -3.00 -10.66 -12.14
CA PRO A 151 -3.94 -9.70 -11.53
C PRO A 151 -5.38 -10.21 -11.35
N PRO A 152 -6.01 -10.95 -12.30
CA PRO A 152 -7.40 -11.38 -12.12
C PRO A 152 -7.66 -12.19 -10.85
N TYR A 153 -6.72 -13.05 -10.44
CA TYR A 153 -6.84 -13.80 -9.19
C TYR A 153 -6.71 -12.89 -7.98
N PHE A 154 -5.67 -12.05 -7.95
CA PHE A 154 -5.38 -11.22 -6.80
C PHE A 154 -6.46 -10.15 -6.59
N ASP A 155 -6.93 -9.48 -7.64
CA ASP A 155 -8.00 -8.49 -7.54
C ASP A 155 -9.30 -9.14 -7.04
N ALA A 156 -9.65 -10.32 -7.55
CA ALA A 156 -10.87 -11.03 -7.15
C ALA A 156 -10.88 -11.43 -5.67
N VAL A 157 -9.73 -11.76 -5.09
CA VAL A 157 -9.63 -12.20 -3.69
C VAL A 157 -9.34 -11.03 -2.75
N PHE A 158 -8.52 -10.08 -3.15
CA PHE A 158 -8.03 -8.99 -2.31
C PHE A 158 -9.09 -7.90 -2.10
N ILE A 159 -9.87 -7.56 -3.14
CA ILE A 159 -10.90 -6.51 -3.04
C ILE A 159 -11.98 -6.88 -2.00
N PRO A 160 -12.58 -8.09 -2.00
CA PRO A 160 -13.57 -8.48 -0.99
C PRO A 160 -13.04 -8.50 0.45
N LEU A 161 -11.73 -8.64 0.65
CA LEU A 161 -11.09 -8.62 1.98
C LEU A 161 -10.79 -7.20 2.45
N THR A 162 -10.38 -6.31 1.53
CA THR A 162 -9.96 -4.94 1.86
C THR A 162 -11.09 -3.92 1.88
N ALA A 163 -12.18 -4.13 1.12
CA ALA A 163 -13.35 -3.25 1.19
C ALA A 163 -13.99 -3.24 2.61
N PRO A 164 -14.22 -4.39 3.28
CA PRO A 164 -14.67 -4.40 4.68
C PRO A 164 -13.66 -3.76 5.64
N LEU A 165 -12.36 -3.86 5.38
CA LEU A 165 -11.33 -3.18 6.19
C LEU A 165 -11.49 -1.66 6.15
N ALA A 166 -11.72 -1.07 4.96
CA ALA A 166 -11.96 0.37 4.85
C ALA A 166 -13.22 0.81 5.63
N VAL A 167 -14.30 0.02 5.57
CA VAL A 167 -15.50 0.25 6.40
C VAL A 167 -15.15 0.20 7.89
N LEU A 168 -14.41 -0.84 8.29
CA LEU A 168 -14.01 -1.09 9.67
C LEU A 168 -13.10 -0.01 10.24
N VAL A 169 -12.23 0.62 9.44
CA VAL A 169 -11.39 1.75 9.89
C VAL A 169 -12.26 2.88 10.43
N GLY A 170 -13.34 3.22 9.71
CA GLY A 170 -14.26 4.28 10.12
C GLY A 170 -14.99 3.97 11.44
N VAL A 171 -15.63 2.80 11.53
CA VAL A 171 -16.37 2.39 12.74
C VAL A 171 -15.42 2.09 13.91
N GLY A 172 -14.36 1.34 13.64
CA GLY A 172 -13.41 0.80 14.62
C GLY A 172 -12.62 1.87 15.35
N SER A 173 -12.20 2.93 14.65
CA SER A 173 -11.46 4.04 15.25
C SER A 173 -12.29 4.82 16.29
N MET A 174 -13.61 4.82 16.15
CA MET A 174 -14.55 5.50 17.04
C MET A 174 -15.01 4.65 18.22
N LEU A 175 -14.94 3.31 18.14
CA LEU A 175 -15.33 2.40 19.23
C LEU A 175 -14.55 2.66 20.51
N ARG A 176 -15.18 2.47 21.67
CA ARG A 176 -14.54 2.55 23.00
C ARG A 176 -14.02 1.17 23.42
N TRP A 177 -13.03 1.20 24.31
CA TRP A 177 -12.45 0.01 24.94
C TRP A 177 -13.49 -0.69 25.85
N LYS A 178 -13.40 -2.01 26.03
CA LYS A 178 -14.27 -2.89 26.86
C LYS A 178 -15.67 -3.10 26.30
N LYS A 179 -16.42 -2.01 26.15
CA LYS A 179 -17.83 -2.01 25.79
C LYS A 179 -18.21 -0.68 25.16
N ASP A 180 -19.03 -0.75 24.13
CA ASP A 180 -19.65 0.41 23.51
C ASP A 180 -21.09 0.09 23.08
N ARG A 181 -21.81 1.10 22.58
CA ARG A 181 -23.14 0.97 21.98
C ARG A 181 -23.08 1.38 20.53
N LEU A 182 -23.57 0.53 19.62
CA LEU A 182 -23.56 0.80 18.17
C LEU A 182 -24.22 2.14 17.82
N GLY A 183 -25.37 2.47 18.45
CA GLY A 183 -26.06 3.74 18.23
C GLY A 183 -25.23 4.99 18.57
N ARG A 184 -24.25 4.90 19.48
CA ARG A 184 -23.33 6.02 19.79
C ARG A 184 -22.35 6.28 18.64
N VAL A 185 -21.95 5.22 17.94
CA VAL A 185 -20.95 5.28 16.87
C VAL A 185 -21.60 5.61 15.53
N ILE A 186 -22.74 4.99 15.22
CA ILE A 186 -23.41 5.14 13.93
C ILE A 186 -24.02 6.55 13.77
N ARG A 187 -24.58 7.14 14.84
CA ARG A 187 -25.20 8.48 14.79
C ARG A 187 -24.28 9.57 14.21
N PRO A 188 -23.06 9.82 14.75
CA PRO A 188 -22.16 10.82 14.19
C PRO A 188 -21.59 10.44 12.82
N LEU A 189 -21.58 9.15 12.46
CA LEU A 189 -21.07 8.68 11.17
C LEU A 189 -22.10 8.74 10.02
N GLY A 190 -23.38 9.00 10.32
CA GLY A 190 -24.42 9.04 9.29
C GLY A 190 -24.21 10.13 8.24
N LEU A 191 -23.90 11.37 8.67
CA LEU A 191 -23.61 12.48 7.76
C LEU A 191 -22.31 12.25 6.95
N PRO A 192 -21.17 11.86 7.55
CA PRO A 192 -19.98 11.43 6.83
C PRO A 192 -20.25 10.35 5.77
N LEU A 193 -21.06 9.34 6.09
CA LEU A 193 -21.43 8.29 5.14
C LEU A 193 -22.23 8.87 3.98
N ALA A 194 -23.25 9.68 4.25
CA ALA A 194 -24.07 10.29 3.21
C ALA A 194 -23.23 11.17 2.27
N LEU A 195 -22.31 11.97 2.82
CA LEU A 195 -21.38 12.78 2.02
C LEU A 195 -20.43 11.91 1.18
N ALA A 196 -19.87 10.84 1.75
CA ALA A 196 -19.02 9.91 1.02
C ALA A 196 -19.79 9.24 -0.14
N VAL A 197 -21.04 8.85 0.09
CA VAL A 197 -21.92 8.25 -0.94
C VAL A 197 -22.24 9.23 -2.05
N VAL A 198 -22.68 10.46 -1.71
CA VAL A 198 -23.03 11.48 -2.70
C VAL A 198 -21.82 11.87 -3.54
N ILE A 199 -20.71 12.21 -2.91
CA ILE A 199 -19.49 12.61 -3.63
C ILE A 199 -18.93 11.43 -4.43
N GLY A 200 -18.87 10.23 -3.84
CA GLY A 200 -18.38 9.03 -4.53
C GLY A 200 -19.24 8.59 -5.72
N LEU A 201 -20.55 8.88 -5.70
CA LEU A 201 -21.45 8.64 -6.84
C LEU A 201 -21.28 9.68 -7.95
N LEU A 202 -21.08 10.95 -7.59
CA LEU A 202 -20.95 12.06 -8.55
C LEU A 202 -19.56 12.14 -9.18
N TRP A 203 -18.50 11.74 -8.48
CA TRP A 203 -17.13 11.92 -8.95
C TRP A 203 -16.84 11.16 -10.27
N PRO A 204 -17.25 9.89 -10.45
CA PRO A 204 -17.12 9.20 -11.74
C PRO A 204 -17.79 9.88 -12.94
N VAL A 205 -18.74 10.80 -12.73
CA VAL A 205 -19.42 11.52 -13.83
C VAL A 205 -18.47 12.49 -14.55
N SER A 206 -17.38 12.90 -13.91
CA SER A 206 -16.35 13.75 -14.54
C SER A 206 -15.41 12.98 -15.47
N PHE A 207 -15.64 11.69 -15.71
CA PHE A 207 -14.79 10.83 -16.53
C PHE A 207 -15.60 10.20 -17.68
N ASP A 208 -14.89 9.87 -18.76
CA ASP A 208 -15.48 9.15 -19.88
C ASP A 208 -15.84 7.71 -19.48
N GLY A 209 -17.14 7.46 -19.35
CA GLY A 209 -17.70 6.16 -19.04
C GLY A 209 -17.82 5.91 -17.53
N PHE A 210 -19.05 5.87 -17.03
CA PHE A 210 -19.33 5.59 -15.63
C PHE A 210 -18.93 4.15 -15.24
N ARG A 211 -18.20 3.99 -14.13
CA ARG A 211 -17.74 2.70 -13.61
C ARG A 211 -18.07 2.53 -12.13
N TRP A 212 -18.75 1.43 -11.78
CA TRP A 212 -19.10 1.10 -10.40
C TRP A 212 -17.90 0.83 -9.49
N THR A 213 -16.78 0.36 -10.05
CA THR A 213 -15.53 0.18 -9.30
C THR A 213 -14.99 1.51 -8.77
N ALA A 214 -15.02 2.56 -9.60
CA ALA A 214 -14.64 3.92 -9.21
C ALA A 214 -15.60 4.49 -8.15
N VAL A 215 -16.91 4.26 -8.28
CA VAL A 215 -17.89 4.63 -7.24
C VAL A 215 -17.53 3.98 -5.91
N LEU A 216 -17.35 2.66 -5.89
CA LEU A 216 -17.08 1.92 -4.65
C LEU A 216 -15.78 2.40 -3.99
N GLY A 217 -14.67 2.48 -4.74
CA GLY A 217 -13.41 2.94 -4.16
C GLY A 217 -13.42 4.42 -3.77
N GLY A 218 -14.12 5.27 -4.52
CA GLY A 218 -14.37 6.66 -4.14
C GLY A 218 -15.13 6.78 -2.82
N ILE A 219 -16.23 6.03 -2.67
CA ILE A 219 -17.01 5.98 -1.43
C ILE A 219 -16.16 5.47 -0.27
N LEU A 220 -15.42 4.36 -0.43
CA LEU A 220 -14.62 3.76 0.64
C LEU A 220 -13.46 4.68 1.06
N GLY A 221 -12.79 5.32 0.10
CA GLY A 221 -11.73 6.27 0.39
C GLY A 221 -12.24 7.51 1.12
N LEU A 222 -13.33 8.13 0.63
CA LEU A 222 -13.96 9.28 1.28
C LEU A 222 -14.54 8.93 2.64
N TRP A 223 -15.17 7.76 2.79
CA TRP A 223 -15.64 7.23 4.06
C TRP A 223 -14.50 7.18 5.09
N THR A 224 -13.34 6.64 4.68
CA THR A 224 -12.17 6.53 5.56
C THR A 224 -11.68 7.90 6.01
N ILE A 225 -11.61 8.87 5.09
CA ILE A 225 -11.22 10.26 5.38
C ILE A 225 -12.22 10.92 6.32
N PHE A 226 -13.50 10.92 5.98
CA PHE A 226 -14.53 11.61 6.75
C PHE A 226 -14.75 10.97 8.12
N ALA A 227 -14.65 9.64 8.24
CA ALA A 227 -14.74 8.97 9.53
C ALA A 227 -13.53 9.31 10.42
N ALA A 228 -12.31 9.39 9.87
CA ALA A 228 -11.14 9.81 10.62
C ALA A 228 -11.26 11.27 11.12
N LEU A 229 -11.74 12.18 10.26
CA LEU A 229 -12.01 13.58 10.63
C LEU A 229 -13.11 13.68 11.70
N THR A 230 -14.19 12.92 11.56
CA THR A 230 -15.28 12.86 12.54
C THR A 230 -14.79 12.32 13.89
N GLY A 231 -13.93 11.30 13.87
CA GLY A 231 -13.32 10.75 15.09
C GLY A 231 -12.43 11.74 15.85
N LEU A 232 -11.82 12.70 15.16
CA LEU A 232 -11.09 13.82 15.77
C LEU A 232 -12.06 14.89 16.28
N TRP A 233 -13.07 15.23 15.48
CA TRP A 233 -14.08 16.24 15.80
C TRP A 233 -14.89 15.90 17.06
N GLU A 234 -15.34 14.65 17.18
CA GLU A 234 -16.10 14.13 18.33
C GLU A 234 -15.31 14.15 19.65
N ARG A 235 -14.00 14.36 19.60
CA ARG A 235 -13.16 14.55 20.80
C ARG A 235 -13.12 16.00 21.27
N THR A 236 -13.67 16.93 20.49
CA THR A 236 -13.72 18.36 20.81
C THR A 236 -14.98 18.72 21.58
N ARG A 237 -14.89 19.71 22.48
CA ARG A 237 -16.06 20.22 23.18
C ARG A 237 -16.69 21.39 22.40
N PRO A 238 -18.02 21.44 22.24
CA PRO A 238 -18.71 22.62 21.71
C PRO A 238 -18.30 23.89 22.50
N GLY A 239 -18.03 24.99 21.79
CA GLY A 239 -17.57 26.26 22.40
C GLY A 239 -16.07 26.35 22.72
N GLN A 240 -15.31 25.24 22.70
CA GLN A 240 -13.87 25.23 22.99
C GLN A 240 -13.08 24.34 21.99
N ARG A 241 -13.52 24.28 20.73
CA ARG A 241 -12.99 23.34 19.74
C ARG A 241 -11.49 23.49 19.50
N TRP A 242 -11.03 24.72 19.26
CA TRP A 242 -9.61 25.01 19.02
C TRP A 242 -8.72 24.62 20.21
N ARG A 243 -9.15 24.92 21.44
CA ARG A 243 -8.44 24.52 22.66
C ARG A 243 -8.46 23.01 22.87
N SER A 244 -9.55 22.34 22.53
CA SER A 244 -9.66 20.88 22.63
C SER A 244 -8.73 20.19 21.63
N LEU A 245 -8.63 20.71 20.41
CA LEU A 245 -7.72 20.21 19.38
C LEU A 245 -6.26 20.41 19.78
N SER A 246 -5.88 21.58 20.30
CA SER A 246 -4.49 21.84 20.72
C SER A 246 -4.05 20.97 21.92
N GLN A 247 -5.01 20.49 22.71
CA GLN A 247 -4.77 19.58 23.84
C GLN A 247 -4.86 18.09 23.46
N THR A 248 -5.24 17.76 22.23
CA THR A 248 -5.40 16.37 21.80
C THR A 248 -4.03 15.69 21.68
N PRO A 249 -3.84 14.47 22.24
CA PRO A 249 -2.57 13.76 22.16
C PRO A 249 -2.11 13.49 20.73
N ARG A 250 -0.79 13.48 20.50
CA ARG A 250 -0.19 13.25 19.18
C ARG A 250 -0.54 11.88 18.62
N VAL A 251 -0.68 10.86 19.47
CA VAL A 251 -1.14 9.52 19.07
C VAL A 251 -2.50 9.54 18.37
N VAL A 252 -3.41 10.45 18.77
CA VAL A 252 -4.75 10.56 18.16
C VAL A 252 -4.66 11.25 16.81
N PHE A 253 -3.89 12.33 16.70
CA PHE A 253 -3.63 12.98 15.42
C PHE A 253 -2.90 12.04 14.45
N GLY A 254 -1.86 11.36 14.91
CA GLY A 254 -1.09 10.41 14.10
C GLY A 254 -1.94 9.26 13.57
N MET A 255 -2.77 8.65 14.42
CA MET A 255 -3.75 7.65 14.00
C MET A 255 -4.76 8.20 12.98
N SER A 256 -5.31 9.40 13.22
CA SER A 256 -6.31 9.99 12.31
C SER A 256 -5.69 10.33 10.95
N LEU A 257 -4.47 10.87 10.96
CA LEU A 257 -3.72 11.23 9.76
C LEU A 257 -3.35 9.99 8.96
N ALA A 258 -2.93 8.91 9.60
CA ALA A 258 -2.67 7.65 8.92
C ALA A 258 -3.91 7.10 8.20
N HIS A 259 -5.08 7.14 8.84
CA HIS A 259 -6.32 6.70 8.18
C HIS A 259 -6.78 7.67 7.07
N ILE A 260 -6.55 8.98 7.19
CA ILE A 260 -6.78 9.93 6.08
C ILE A 260 -5.87 9.56 4.89
N GLY A 261 -4.59 9.28 5.15
CA GLY A 261 -3.64 8.83 4.13
C GLY A 261 -4.09 7.55 3.44
N LEU A 262 -4.64 6.58 4.19
CA LEU A 262 -5.23 5.37 3.64
C LEU A 262 -6.41 5.68 2.71
N GLY A 263 -7.29 6.61 3.07
CA GLY A 263 -8.40 7.00 2.21
C GLY A 263 -7.94 7.67 0.91
N VAL A 264 -6.94 8.55 0.97
CA VAL A 264 -6.30 9.18 -0.21
C VAL A 264 -5.66 8.10 -1.12
N PHE A 265 -4.98 7.13 -0.52
CA PHE A 265 -4.36 6.00 -1.20
C PHE A 265 -5.40 5.13 -1.94
N VAL A 266 -6.52 4.79 -1.28
CA VAL A 266 -7.62 4.02 -1.87
C VAL A 266 -8.24 4.75 -3.06
N ILE A 267 -8.44 6.06 -2.97
CA ILE A 267 -8.93 6.88 -4.10
C ILE A 267 -7.94 6.82 -5.26
N GLY A 268 -6.64 7.06 -4.98
CA GLY A 268 -5.59 7.04 -5.99
C GLY A 268 -5.52 5.71 -6.75
N ILE A 269 -5.49 4.59 -6.03
CA ILE A 269 -5.48 3.24 -6.64
C ILE A 269 -6.73 3.02 -7.49
N THR A 270 -7.91 3.30 -6.94
CA THR A 270 -9.16 2.94 -7.62
C THR A 270 -9.32 3.74 -8.91
N PHE A 271 -9.12 5.06 -8.86
CA PHE A 271 -9.31 5.90 -10.03
C PHE A 271 -8.21 5.66 -11.07
N THR A 272 -6.94 5.52 -10.65
CA THR A 272 -5.88 5.24 -11.62
C THR A 272 -6.07 3.87 -12.28
N SER A 273 -6.48 2.83 -11.54
CA SER A 273 -6.70 1.50 -12.12
C SER A 273 -7.96 1.43 -13.00
N THR A 274 -8.96 2.27 -12.74
CA THR A 274 -10.22 2.27 -13.50
C THR A 274 -10.18 3.14 -14.75
N TYR A 275 -9.51 4.30 -14.68
CA TYR A 275 -9.55 5.33 -15.72
C TYR A 275 -8.20 5.59 -16.39
N SER A 276 -7.16 4.80 -16.10
CA SER A 276 -5.92 4.88 -16.88
C SER A 276 -6.20 4.52 -18.34
N ILE A 277 -5.75 5.37 -19.24
CA ILE A 277 -5.74 5.10 -20.67
C ILE A 277 -4.29 4.84 -21.09
N GLU A 278 -4.07 3.76 -21.82
CA GLU A 278 -2.79 3.36 -22.41
C GLU A 278 -3.00 3.12 -23.91
N LYS A 279 -2.16 3.75 -24.74
CA LYS A 279 -2.19 3.59 -26.19
C LYS A 279 -0.78 3.43 -26.73
N ASP A 280 -0.58 2.34 -27.45
CA ASP A 280 0.62 2.06 -28.22
C ASP A 280 0.39 2.52 -29.66
N LEU A 281 1.14 3.54 -30.08
CA LEU A 281 0.94 4.23 -31.33
C LEU A 281 2.19 4.09 -32.21
N ARG A 282 1.98 4.00 -33.52
CA ARG A 282 3.04 4.27 -34.49
C ARG A 282 2.93 5.75 -34.87
N MET A 283 3.96 6.54 -34.59
CA MET A 283 3.97 7.97 -34.87
C MET A 283 5.19 8.35 -35.72
N ALA A 284 4.96 9.10 -36.79
CA ALA A 284 5.97 9.84 -37.55
C ALA A 284 6.00 11.32 -37.11
N PRO A 285 7.10 12.05 -37.33
CA PRO A 285 7.15 13.47 -36.98
C PRO A 285 6.00 14.25 -37.64
N GLY A 286 5.26 15.01 -36.83
CA GLY A 286 4.04 15.72 -37.20
C GLY A 286 2.74 14.97 -36.89
N ASP A 287 2.78 13.66 -36.63
CA ASP A 287 1.59 12.89 -36.28
C ASP A 287 1.00 13.35 -34.94
N THR A 288 -0.33 13.30 -34.85
CA THR A 288 -1.08 13.66 -33.65
C THR A 288 -2.00 12.54 -33.21
N TYR A 289 -2.25 12.45 -31.91
CA TYR A 289 -3.23 11.52 -31.34
C TYR A 289 -3.96 12.14 -30.15
N ALA A 290 -5.29 12.06 -30.13
CA ALA A 290 -6.12 12.64 -29.10
C ALA A 290 -6.56 11.60 -28.05
N ILE A 291 -6.49 11.96 -26.77
CA ILE A 291 -6.95 11.19 -25.61
C ILE A 291 -7.65 12.14 -24.63
N GLY A 292 -8.98 12.03 -24.53
CA GLY A 292 -9.78 12.98 -23.75
C GLY A 292 -9.55 14.41 -24.24
N ASP A 293 -9.29 15.33 -23.32
CA ASP A 293 -9.00 16.74 -23.61
C ASP A 293 -7.59 16.98 -24.19
N TYR A 294 -6.73 15.96 -24.27
CA TYR A 294 -5.31 16.11 -24.63
C TYR A 294 -5.03 15.61 -26.05
N THR A 295 -4.25 16.37 -26.80
CA THR A 295 -3.67 15.95 -28.08
C THR A 295 -2.16 15.87 -27.98
N PHE A 296 -1.62 14.69 -28.22
CA PHE A 296 -0.19 14.43 -28.25
C PHE A 296 0.31 14.57 -29.69
N ARG A 297 1.24 15.48 -29.93
CA ARG A 297 1.93 15.64 -31.22
C ARG A 297 3.36 15.17 -31.10
N PHE A 298 3.77 14.23 -31.94
CA PHE A 298 5.16 13.78 -31.99
C PHE A 298 5.95 14.71 -32.92
N ASP A 299 6.88 15.48 -32.38
CA ASP A 299 7.64 16.47 -33.14
C ASP A 299 8.91 15.88 -33.79
N GLY A 300 9.36 14.71 -33.32
CA GLY A 300 10.49 13.97 -33.87
C GLY A 300 11.46 13.48 -32.80
N ILE A 301 12.65 13.06 -33.24
CA ILE A 301 13.73 12.55 -32.38
C ILE A 301 15.03 13.27 -32.70
N ASP A 302 15.78 13.55 -31.64
CA ASP A 302 17.15 14.03 -31.70
C ASP A 302 18.09 13.03 -30.99
N GLN A 303 19.29 12.85 -31.55
CA GLN A 303 20.29 11.95 -30.97
C GLN A 303 21.25 12.73 -30.10
N GLN A 304 21.29 12.40 -28.82
CA GLN A 304 22.12 13.07 -27.83
C GLN A 304 23.13 12.12 -27.20
N ARG A 305 24.34 12.60 -26.95
CA ARG A 305 25.37 11.86 -26.23
C ARG A 305 25.41 12.30 -24.77
N GLY A 306 25.00 11.41 -23.88
CA GLY A 306 25.11 11.59 -22.43
C GLY A 306 26.50 11.24 -21.89
N PRO A 307 26.72 11.35 -20.56
CA PRO A 307 28.02 11.09 -19.94
C PRO A 307 28.54 9.66 -20.14
N ASN A 308 27.64 8.67 -20.11
CA ASN A 308 27.95 7.25 -20.24
C ASN A 308 26.93 6.47 -21.09
N TYR A 309 26.10 7.17 -21.86
CA TYR A 309 25.07 6.59 -22.72
C TYR A 309 24.88 7.39 -24.02
N LEU A 310 24.35 6.75 -25.04
CA LEU A 310 23.76 7.39 -26.22
C LEU A 310 22.24 7.40 -26.05
N SER A 311 21.57 8.47 -26.45
CA SER A 311 20.13 8.65 -26.23
C SER A 311 19.44 9.10 -27.50
N ASP A 312 18.39 8.37 -27.89
CA ASP A 312 17.37 8.87 -28.82
C ASP A 312 16.31 9.61 -27.99
N THR A 313 16.29 10.94 -28.09
CA THR A 313 15.37 11.81 -27.34
C THR A 313 14.22 12.24 -28.24
N GLY A 314 13.02 11.76 -27.94
CA GLY A 314 11.81 12.19 -28.63
C GLY A 314 11.30 13.50 -28.07
N THR A 315 10.67 14.32 -28.90
CA THR A 315 9.93 15.51 -28.45
C THR A 315 8.44 15.29 -28.71
N VAL A 316 7.62 15.38 -27.67
CA VAL A 316 6.16 15.26 -27.76
C VAL A 316 5.50 16.48 -27.16
N THR A 317 4.95 17.35 -28.00
CA THR A 317 4.12 18.47 -27.55
C THR A 317 2.73 17.97 -27.17
N VAL A 318 2.31 18.26 -25.95
CA VAL A 318 0.94 18.02 -25.46
C VAL A 318 0.15 19.31 -25.55
N LEU A 319 -0.97 19.25 -26.25
CA LEU A 319 -1.95 20.32 -26.36
C LEU A 319 -3.19 19.97 -25.54
N ARG A 320 -3.80 20.95 -24.88
CA ARG A 320 -5.13 20.86 -24.28
C ARG A 320 -6.00 21.95 -24.89
N ASP A 321 -7.15 21.58 -25.47
CA ASP A 321 -8.02 22.52 -26.18
C ASP A 321 -7.29 23.36 -27.25
N ASN A 322 -6.33 22.74 -27.95
CA ASN A 322 -5.41 23.35 -28.93
C ASN A 322 -4.39 24.35 -28.36
N LEU A 323 -4.30 24.52 -27.05
CA LEU A 323 -3.26 25.33 -26.39
C LEU A 323 -2.12 24.42 -25.88
N PRO A 324 -0.84 24.83 -26.00
CA PRO A 324 0.28 24.09 -25.40
C PRO A 324 0.14 23.96 -23.89
N GLU A 325 0.08 22.73 -23.40
CA GLU A 325 0.01 22.39 -21.97
C GLU A 325 1.39 21.97 -21.45
N ALA A 326 2.10 21.11 -22.20
CA ALA A 326 3.41 20.58 -21.80
C ALA A 326 4.22 20.12 -23.01
N VAL A 327 5.54 19.99 -22.85
CA VAL A 327 6.43 19.33 -23.80
C VAL A 327 7.15 18.19 -23.07
N LEU A 328 6.99 16.99 -23.58
CA LEU A 328 7.51 15.75 -22.99
C LEU A 328 8.67 15.25 -23.83
N ASN A 329 9.81 15.00 -23.17
CA ASN A 329 11.04 14.56 -23.83
C ASN A 329 11.42 13.13 -23.41
N PRO A 330 10.69 12.09 -23.86
CA PRO A 330 11.03 10.71 -23.53
C PRO A 330 12.34 10.30 -24.20
N GLU A 331 13.09 9.41 -23.56
CA GLU A 331 14.39 8.98 -24.06
C GLU A 331 14.49 7.46 -24.20
N LYS A 332 15.28 7.02 -25.17
CA LYS A 332 15.77 5.65 -25.24
C LYS A 332 17.29 5.65 -25.17
N ARG A 333 17.81 5.19 -24.04
CA ARG A 333 19.23 5.25 -23.68
C ARG A 333 19.91 3.91 -23.88
N VAL A 334 21.06 3.89 -24.54
CA VAL A 334 21.95 2.74 -24.61
C VAL A 334 23.22 3.06 -23.82
N TYR A 335 23.40 2.36 -22.70
CA TYR A 335 24.60 2.51 -21.87
C TYR A 335 25.79 1.80 -22.51
N LEU A 336 26.93 2.49 -22.60
CA LEU A 336 28.07 2.07 -23.42
C LEU A 336 28.73 0.75 -22.95
N VAL A 337 28.63 0.43 -21.66
CA VAL A 337 29.24 -0.77 -21.07
C VAL A 337 28.27 -1.94 -21.04
N GLN A 338 27.05 -1.73 -20.52
CA GLN A 338 26.05 -2.79 -20.40
C GLN A 338 25.41 -3.17 -21.73
N GLN A 339 25.42 -2.27 -22.72
CA GLN A 339 24.81 -2.42 -24.05
C GLN A 339 23.33 -2.84 -24.05
N MET A 340 22.62 -2.66 -22.93
CA MET A 340 21.18 -2.89 -22.84
C MET A 340 20.44 -1.55 -23.01
N PRO A 341 19.51 -1.45 -23.97
CA PRO A 341 18.67 -0.27 -24.11
C PRO A 341 17.72 -0.14 -22.92
N MET A 342 17.56 1.09 -22.42
CA MET A 342 16.62 1.45 -21.36
C MET A 342 15.74 2.59 -21.86
N THR A 343 14.44 2.50 -21.58
CA THR A 343 13.49 3.57 -21.89
C THR A 343 13.28 4.44 -20.64
N GLU A 344 13.53 5.74 -20.79
CA GLU A 344 13.17 6.76 -19.80
C GLU A 344 11.89 7.44 -20.26
N ALA A 345 10.82 7.26 -19.50
CA ALA A 345 9.55 7.90 -19.81
C ALA A 345 9.58 9.38 -19.41
N ALA A 346 9.03 10.24 -20.25
CA ALA A 346 8.75 11.62 -19.87
C ALA A 346 7.38 11.72 -19.20
N ILE A 347 7.31 12.50 -18.13
CA ILE A 347 6.13 12.59 -17.28
C ILE A 347 5.79 14.07 -17.05
N ASP A 348 4.60 14.50 -17.47
CA ASP A 348 4.01 15.77 -17.05
C ASP A 348 3.05 15.47 -15.91
N ALA A 349 3.47 15.89 -14.72
CA ALA A 349 3.03 15.27 -13.51
C ALA A 349 2.20 16.27 -12.69
N GLY A 350 0.93 15.95 -12.45
CA GLY A 350 -0.06 16.85 -11.85
C GLY A 350 -0.57 16.38 -10.50
N LEU A 351 -1.55 17.08 -9.93
CA LEU A 351 -2.24 16.59 -8.71
C LEU A 351 -3.42 15.67 -9.05
N THR A 352 -4.10 15.93 -10.16
CA THR A 352 -5.32 15.21 -10.58
C THR A 352 -5.07 14.21 -11.70
N ARG A 353 -4.03 14.41 -12.52
CA ARG A 353 -3.66 13.55 -13.64
C ARG A 353 -2.17 13.65 -13.93
N ASP A 354 -1.60 12.56 -14.42
CA ASP A 354 -0.24 12.50 -14.95
C ASP A 354 -0.32 12.05 -16.41
N LEU A 355 0.43 12.71 -17.28
CA LEU A 355 0.63 12.33 -18.68
C LEU A 355 1.99 11.67 -18.78
N TYR A 356 2.06 10.50 -19.42
CA TYR A 356 3.31 9.80 -19.66
C TYR A 356 3.49 9.58 -21.15
N VAL A 357 4.72 9.71 -21.61
CA VAL A 357 5.14 9.25 -22.92
C VAL A 357 6.39 8.40 -22.76
N ALA A 358 6.43 7.27 -23.45
CA ALA A 358 7.59 6.41 -23.51
C ALA A 358 7.90 6.02 -24.96
N LEU A 359 9.18 5.98 -25.31
CA LEU A 359 9.63 5.52 -26.62
C LEU A 359 9.84 4.00 -26.62
N GLY A 360 9.21 3.36 -27.59
CA GLY A 360 9.43 1.97 -27.98
C GLY A 360 10.61 1.86 -28.96
N GLU A 361 10.48 1.01 -29.96
CA GLU A 361 11.50 0.83 -31.00
C GLU A 361 11.24 1.72 -32.23
N PRO A 362 12.30 2.10 -32.99
CA PRO A 362 12.13 2.62 -34.33
C PRO A 362 11.42 1.58 -35.20
N LEU A 363 10.41 2.01 -35.96
CA LEU A 363 9.58 1.12 -36.79
C LEU A 363 9.99 1.15 -38.26
N ASN A 364 10.69 2.19 -38.70
CA ASN A 364 11.22 2.29 -40.05
C ASN A 364 12.37 3.32 -40.12
N GLU A 365 13.08 3.31 -41.24
CA GLU A 365 14.14 4.28 -41.54
C GLU A 365 13.61 5.70 -41.83
N ARG A 366 12.29 5.88 -41.97
CA ARG A 366 11.64 7.17 -42.25
C ARG A 366 11.29 7.96 -40.98
N GLY A 367 11.84 7.55 -39.82
CA GLY A 367 11.66 8.23 -38.54
C GLY A 367 10.33 7.95 -37.84
N SER A 368 9.58 6.90 -38.22
CA SER A 368 8.43 6.46 -37.44
C SER A 368 8.86 5.63 -36.23
N TRP A 369 8.26 5.89 -35.08
CA TRP A 369 8.56 5.22 -33.82
C TRP A 369 7.32 4.64 -33.16
N ALA A 370 7.51 3.56 -32.41
CA ALA A 370 6.51 3.12 -31.45
C ALA A 370 6.52 4.10 -30.26
N VAL A 371 5.42 4.82 -30.05
CA VAL A 371 5.26 5.77 -28.96
C VAL A 371 4.12 5.28 -28.08
N ARG A 372 4.39 5.09 -26.80
CA ARG A 372 3.37 4.76 -25.81
C ARG A 372 2.96 6.02 -25.08
N VAL A 373 1.66 6.32 -25.09
CA VAL A 373 1.09 7.46 -24.39
C VAL A 373 0.16 6.97 -23.29
N TYR A 374 0.22 7.62 -22.14
CA TYR A 374 -0.61 7.30 -20.98
C TYR A 374 -1.26 8.55 -20.42
N LEU A 375 -2.54 8.42 -20.06
CA LEU A 375 -3.25 9.36 -19.18
C LEU A 375 -3.61 8.61 -17.91
N LYS A 376 -3.03 8.99 -16.76
CA LYS A 376 -3.27 8.34 -15.47
C LYS A 376 -3.89 9.31 -14.46
N PRO A 377 -5.20 9.21 -14.20
CA PRO A 377 -5.85 10.01 -13.17
C PRO A 377 -5.36 9.62 -11.77
N TYR A 378 -5.12 10.62 -10.92
CA TYR A 378 -4.84 10.50 -9.48
C TYR A 378 -3.72 9.52 -9.07
N VAL A 379 -2.82 9.13 -9.98
CA VAL A 379 -1.75 8.15 -9.66
C VAL A 379 -0.84 8.65 -8.53
N ARG A 380 -0.58 9.96 -8.44
CA ARG A 380 0.19 10.57 -7.36
C ARG A 380 -0.48 10.51 -5.98
N TRP A 381 -1.79 10.30 -5.93
CA TRP A 381 -2.50 10.15 -4.65
C TRP A 381 -2.12 8.85 -3.94
N ILE A 382 -1.63 7.85 -4.67
CA ILE A 382 -1.04 6.63 -4.11
C ILE A 382 0.16 7.02 -3.24
N TRP A 383 1.11 7.74 -3.81
CA TRP A 383 2.31 8.18 -3.09
C TRP A 383 2.00 9.20 -1.99
N LEU A 384 1.12 10.16 -2.26
CA LEU A 384 0.70 11.14 -1.27
C LEU A 384 0.03 10.46 -0.06
N GLY A 385 -0.87 9.51 -0.29
CA GLY A 385 -1.50 8.73 0.77
C GLY A 385 -0.48 7.97 1.62
N ALA A 386 0.51 7.33 0.98
CA ALA A 386 1.61 6.66 1.67
C ALA A 386 2.45 7.62 2.52
N LEU A 387 2.82 8.78 1.99
CA LEU A 387 3.57 9.81 2.74
C LEU A 387 2.77 10.33 3.95
N ILE A 388 1.47 10.56 3.78
CA ILE A 388 0.58 10.95 4.88
C ILE A 388 0.52 9.84 5.95
N MET A 389 0.46 8.57 5.54
CA MET A 389 0.50 7.42 6.46
C MET A 389 1.80 7.36 7.26
N VAL A 390 2.95 7.51 6.60
CA VAL A 390 4.27 7.55 7.24
C VAL A 390 4.32 8.69 8.26
N PHE A 391 3.91 9.90 7.87
CA PHE A 391 3.90 11.05 8.75
C PHE A 391 2.95 10.86 9.95
N GLY A 392 1.77 10.26 9.75
CA GLY A 392 0.86 9.88 10.83
C GLY A 392 1.48 8.86 11.80
N GLY A 393 2.19 7.85 11.28
CA GLY A 393 2.94 6.88 12.08
C GLY A 393 4.04 7.53 12.92
N LEU A 394 4.87 8.38 12.31
CA LEU A 394 5.92 9.13 13.01
C LEU A 394 5.35 10.05 14.10
N LEU A 395 4.25 10.75 13.80
CA LEU A 395 3.57 11.60 14.78
C LEU A 395 3.08 10.79 15.98
N SER A 396 2.51 9.60 15.73
CA SER A 396 2.05 8.67 16.76
C SER A 396 3.20 8.16 17.63
N ALA A 397 4.33 7.77 17.02
CA ALA A 397 5.53 7.32 17.71
C ALA A 397 6.18 8.43 18.56
N SER A 398 6.04 9.70 18.16
CA SER A 398 6.59 10.85 18.89
C SER A 398 5.81 11.25 20.14
N ASP A 399 4.73 10.54 20.49
CA ASP A 399 3.87 10.89 21.62
C ASP A 399 4.61 10.84 22.97
N ARG A 400 4.28 11.78 23.86
CA ARG A 400 4.92 11.91 25.18
C ARG A 400 4.73 10.67 26.06
N ARG A 401 3.69 9.87 25.81
CA ARG A 401 3.42 8.60 26.50
C ARG A 401 4.60 7.64 26.44
N TYR A 402 5.20 7.46 25.26
CA TYR A 402 6.34 6.55 25.09
C TYR A 402 7.58 7.02 25.85
N ARG A 403 7.75 8.35 25.96
CA ARG A 403 8.84 8.95 26.74
C ARG A 403 8.69 8.74 28.24
N LYS A 404 7.45 8.73 28.76
CA LYS A 404 7.18 8.45 30.18
C LYS A 404 7.42 6.98 30.51
N LEU A 405 6.93 6.06 29.68
CA LEU A 405 7.15 4.62 29.84
C LEU A 405 8.63 4.24 29.77
N ALA A 406 9.41 4.85 28.87
CA ALA A 406 10.85 4.64 28.81
C ALA A 406 11.56 5.09 30.10
N ARG A 407 11.14 6.22 30.69
CA ARG A 407 11.69 6.71 31.96
C ARG A 407 11.31 5.82 33.15
N GLU A 408 10.07 5.31 33.17
CA GLU A 408 9.59 4.40 34.22
C GLU A 408 10.22 3.00 34.12
N GLY A 409 10.51 2.52 32.91
CA GLY A 409 11.20 1.25 32.66
C GLY A 409 12.67 1.26 33.07
N VAL A 410 13.36 2.41 32.95
CA VAL A 410 14.74 2.59 33.44
C VAL A 410 14.78 2.71 34.97
N ALA A 411 13.70 3.20 35.60
CA ALA A 411 13.64 3.42 37.05
C ALA A 411 13.31 2.15 37.88
N ARG A 412 12.98 1.02 37.26
CA ARG A 412 12.83 -0.27 37.95
C ARG A 412 14.03 -1.16 37.66
N PRO A 413 15.08 -1.17 38.48
CA PRO A 413 15.97 -2.32 38.47
C PRO A 413 15.13 -3.54 38.81
N VAL A 414 15.30 -4.61 38.04
CA VAL A 414 14.74 -5.92 38.35
C VAL A 414 15.22 -6.26 39.76
N ALA A 415 14.35 -6.08 40.75
CA ALA A 415 14.64 -6.51 42.10
C ALA A 415 14.78 -8.03 42.03
N ASN A 416 16.03 -8.50 42.05
CA ASN A 416 16.34 -9.90 42.26
C ASN A 416 15.55 -10.31 43.51
N SER A 417 14.57 -11.19 43.32
CA SER A 417 14.01 -11.98 44.40
C SER A 417 15.14 -12.88 44.91
N SER A 418 15.97 -12.34 45.80
CA SER A 418 16.80 -13.14 46.68
C SER A 418 15.85 -14.03 47.47
N HIS A 419 15.83 -15.31 47.14
CA HIS A 419 15.39 -16.34 48.06
C HIS A 419 16.27 -16.23 49.30
N ALA A 420 15.76 -15.55 50.32
CA ALA A 420 16.30 -15.57 51.66
C ALA A 420 15.44 -16.54 52.49
N THR A 421 16.10 -17.63 52.91
CA THR A 421 15.87 -18.42 54.14
C THR A 421 14.50 -19.13 54.27
N SER A 422 14.42 -20.40 54.65
CA SER A 422 15.21 -21.18 55.61
C SER A 422 15.10 -22.67 55.32
#